data_AF-A0A954HGF3-F1
#
_entry.id   AF-A0A954HGF3-F1
#
_cell.length_a   1.000
_cell.length_b   1.000
_cell.length_c   1.000
_cell.angle_alpha   90.00
_cell.angle_beta   90.00
_cell.angle_gamma   90.00
#
_symmetry.space_group_name_H-M   'P 1'
#
loop_
_entity.id
_entity.type
_entity.pdbx_description
1 polymer ?
#
loop_
_entity_poly.entity_id
_entity_poly.type
_entity_poly.pdbx_seq_one_letter_code
_entity_poly.pdbx_strand_id
1 'polypeptide(L)'
;MNRREFTIGSAVTIGGLLLPGAGAYGDEGVLDKNRLVRLGINALARSPEMNYFSDGHRGAALISAHLMCVNNKFDEAATTRIIELFDLNWAPTKLCQPFPENDRVEDAAEQVGKALAEGGGVLRQVGHDAIFAMHAIKAFRLLPETATPERVEGVCRLIRAFTPWRDEEPDADVDPPPFSDEVAASRYILKEASDSIDRFVGFGQGFAGHMLTFGQSLVELATMGDEEWAESCRTAFRKYVT
;
A
#
# COMPACT_ATOMS: atom_id res chain seq x y z
N MET A 1 2.34 24.09 -30.13
CA MET A 1 3.33 25.15 -29.86
C MET A 1 2.58 26.30 -29.17
N ASN A 2 2.92 26.85 -28.00
CA ASN A 2 3.77 26.48 -26.87
C ASN A 2 3.24 27.29 -25.66
N ARG A 3 3.11 26.68 -24.47
CA ARG A 3 2.53 27.25 -23.23
C ARG A 3 3.50 28.18 -22.49
N ARG A 4 4.04 29.20 -23.18
CA ARG A 4 5.12 30.07 -22.67
C ARG A 4 4.81 31.57 -22.72
N GLU A 5 3.56 31.96 -22.48
CA GLU A 5 3.14 33.36 -22.42
C GLU A 5 2.15 33.63 -21.27
N PHE A 6 2.55 33.31 -20.04
CA PHE A 6 1.87 33.88 -18.87
C PHE A 6 2.83 34.11 -17.71
N THR A 7 3.84 34.93 -17.97
CA THR A 7 4.57 35.61 -16.90
C THR A 7 5.02 36.94 -17.47
N ILE A 8 4.46 38.04 -16.97
CA ILE A 8 4.99 39.40 -16.83
C ILE A 8 3.78 40.30 -16.52
N GLY A 9 3.75 40.92 -15.34
CA GLY A 9 2.75 41.93 -15.04
C GLY A 9 2.61 42.29 -13.57
N SER A 10 3.48 43.20 -13.12
CA SER A 10 3.21 44.22 -12.09
C SER A 10 3.52 43.89 -10.62
N ALA A 11 4.75 44.23 -10.24
CA ALA A 11 5.09 44.71 -8.91
C ALA A 11 4.73 46.21 -8.81
N VAL A 12 3.99 46.63 -7.76
CA VAL A 12 4.12 47.96 -7.16
C VAL A 12 3.90 47.86 -5.65
N THR A 13 4.87 48.44 -4.96
CA THR A 13 5.13 48.59 -3.52
C THR A 13 4.09 49.45 -2.79
N ILE A 14 3.68 49.06 -1.57
CA ILE A 14 3.31 50.00 -0.49
C ILE A 14 3.98 49.52 0.80
N GLY A 15 4.67 50.45 1.47
CA GLY A 15 5.59 50.20 2.56
C GLY A 15 4.97 50.13 3.96
N GLY A 16 5.76 49.49 4.84
CA GLY A 16 6.03 49.86 6.23
C GLY A 16 4.87 50.15 7.18
N LEU A 17 4.52 49.16 8.00
CA LEU A 17 4.11 49.39 9.39
C LEU A 17 4.73 48.30 10.28
N LEU A 18 5.61 48.74 11.18
CA LEU A 18 6.20 47.96 12.25
C LEU A 18 5.13 47.63 13.30
N LEU A 19 4.94 46.35 13.60
CA LEU A 19 4.39 45.88 14.87
C LEU A 19 5.31 44.76 15.40
N PRO A 20 5.79 44.83 16.65
CA PRO A 20 6.55 43.76 17.26
C PRO A 20 5.62 42.72 17.90
N GLY A 21 5.91 41.45 17.62
CA GLY A 21 5.56 40.32 18.49
C GLY A 21 4.15 39.73 18.34
N ALA A 22 4.07 38.59 17.66
CA ALA A 22 3.21 37.48 18.09
C ALA A 22 3.64 36.20 17.39
N GLY A 23 3.98 35.19 18.19
CA GLY A 23 3.96 33.79 17.78
C GLY A 23 5.26 33.28 17.16
N ALA A 24 6.11 32.70 18.01
CA ALA A 24 7.08 31.71 17.59
C ALA A 24 6.41 30.71 16.63
N TYR A 25 6.99 30.53 15.44
CA TYR A 25 6.79 29.28 14.71
C TYR A 25 7.28 28.19 15.65
N GLY A 26 6.32 27.42 16.15
CA GLY A 26 6.57 26.32 17.06
C GLY A 26 7.61 25.40 16.45
N ASP A 27 8.51 24.95 17.32
CA ASP A 27 9.40 23.81 17.15
C ASP A 27 8.80 22.84 16.11
N GLU A 28 9.37 22.84 14.88
CA GLU A 28 9.06 21.86 13.85
C GLU A 28 9.54 20.51 14.38
N GLY A 29 8.71 19.91 15.23
CA GLY A 29 8.93 18.59 15.77
C GLY A 29 9.02 17.66 14.59
N VAL A 30 10.22 17.11 14.38
CA VAL A 30 10.50 16.06 13.41
C VAL A 30 9.35 15.06 13.47
N LEU A 31 8.52 15.05 12.43
CA LEU A 31 7.37 14.16 12.34
C LEU A 31 7.86 12.74 12.53
N ASP A 32 7.17 11.96 13.38
CA ASP A 32 7.50 10.56 13.63
C ASP A 32 7.66 9.84 12.28
N LYS A 33 8.88 9.39 11.98
CA LYS A 33 9.25 8.80 10.69
C LYS A 33 8.40 7.58 10.34
N ASN A 34 7.83 6.91 11.35
CA ASN A 34 6.99 5.73 11.20
C ASN A 34 5.48 6.02 11.37
N ARG A 35 5.09 7.30 11.45
CA ARG A 35 3.70 7.73 11.65
C ARG A 35 2.74 7.10 10.64
N LEU A 36 3.07 7.19 9.34
CA LEU A 36 2.21 6.67 8.28
C LEU A 36 2.03 5.15 8.37
N VAL A 37 3.06 4.41 8.80
CA VAL A 37 2.98 2.96 9.02
C VAL A 37 1.99 2.66 10.15
N ARG A 38 2.08 3.40 11.27
CA ARG A 38 1.17 3.25 12.41
C ARG A 38 -0.28 3.58 12.06
N LEU A 39 -0.50 4.66 11.29
CA LEU A 39 -1.83 5.02 10.81
C LEU A 39 -2.37 3.97 9.83
N GLY A 40 -1.52 3.50 8.91
CA GLY A 40 -1.88 2.53 7.90
C GLY A 40 -2.25 1.16 8.47
N ILE A 41 -1.51 0.67 9.46
CA ILE A 41 -1.86 -0.61 10.11
C ILE A 41 -3.14 -0.51 10.95
N ASN A 42 -3.39 0.65 11.59
CA ASN A 42 -4.68 0.89 12.24
C ASN A 42 -5.84 0.86 11.22
N ALA A 43 -5.62 1.49 10.06
CA ALA A 43 -6.61 1.54 9.00
C ALA A 43 -6.89 0.14 8.43
N LEU A 44 -5.86 -0.63 8.08
CA LEU A 44 -6.02 -2.02 7.59
C LEU A 44 -6.79 -2.87 8.62
N ALA A 45 -6.39 -2.85 9.88
CA ALA A 45 -7.03 -3.64 10.93
C ALA A 45 -8.52 -3.30 11.14
N ARG A 46 -8.91 -2.03 10.96
CA ARG A 46 -10.28 -1.56 11.17
C ARG A 46 -11.16 -1.66 9.92
N SER A 47 -10.55 -1.79 8.74
CA SER A 47 -11.26 -1.84 7.46
C SER A 47 -12.39 -2.88 7.38
N PRO A 48 -12.29 -4.10 7.94
CA PRO A 48 -13.38 -5.08 7.90
C PRO A 48 -14.67 -4.62 8.57
N GLU A 49 -14.57 -3.76 9.57
CA GLU A 49 -15.70 -3.22 10.32
C GLU A 49 -16.25 -1.92 9.69
N MET A 50 -15.62 -1.46 8.61
CA MET A 50 -15.97 -0.26 7.87
C MET A 50 -16.22 -0.63 6.40
N ASN A 51 -15.53 0.00 5.46
CA ASN A 51 -15.53 -0.43 4.07
C ASN A 51 -14.24 -1.19 3.78
N TYR A 52 -14.28 -2.52 3.86
CA TYR A 52 -13.09 -3.36 3.72
C TYR A 52 -12.27 -3.04 2.45
N PHE A 53 -12.94 -2.74 1.34
CA PHE A 53 -12.29 -2.42 0.09
C PHE A 53 -11.70 -1.01 0.11
N SER A 54 -12.54 0.02 0.25
CA SER A 54 -12.09 1.41 0.14
C SER A 54 -11.18 1.84 1.29
N ASP A 55 -11.45 1.38 2.51
CA ASP A 55 -10.63 1.70 3.67
C ASP A 55 -9.36 0.86 3.73
N GLY A 56 -9.40 -0.38 3.23
CA GLY A 56 -8.20 -1.19 3.07
C GLY A 56 -7.20 -0.54 2.10
N HIS A 57 -7.69 0.06 1.00
CA HIS A 57 -6.85 0.86 0.10
C HIS A 57 -6.21 2.05 0.81
N ARG A 58 -6.95 2.76 1.66
CA ARG A 58 -6.41 3.90 2.43
C ARG A 58 -5.31 3.44 3.39
N GLY A 59 -5.52 2.30 4.06
CA GLY A 59 -4.51 1.70 4.95
C GLY A 59 -3.24 1.28 4.20
N ALA A 60 -3.39 0.58 3.08
CA ALA A 60 -2.28 0.19 2.23
C ALA A 60 -1.53 1.42 1.66
N ALA A 61 -2.25 2.47 1.25
CA ALA A 61 -1.67 3.69 0.72
C ALA A 61 -0.84 4.47 1.75
N LEU A 62 -1.26 4.49 3.02
CA LEU A 62 -0.47 5.08 4.12
C LEU A 62 0.88 4.36 4.30
N ILE A 63 0.87 3.01 4.32
CA ILE A 63 2.09 2.21 4.43
C ILE A 63 2.96 2.38 3.19
N SER A 64 2.35 2.31 1.99
CA SER A 64 3.03 2.48 0.71
C SER A 64 3.70 3.85 0.58
N ALA A 65 3.05 4.92 1.06
CA ALA A 65 3.63 6.26 1.05
C ALA A 65 4.90 6.36 1.90
N HIS A 66 4.93 5.72 3.09
CA HIS A 66 6.16 5.63 3.87
C HIS A 66 7.26 4.90 3.10
N LEU A 67 6.94 3.72 2.55
CA LEU A 67 7.89 2.92 1.78
C LEU A 67 8.40 3.67 0.55
N MET A 68 7.54 4.44 -0.13
CA MET A 68 7.93 5.28 -1.25
C MET A 68 8.95 6.33 -0.83
N CYS A 69 8.72 7.05 0.28
CA CYS A 69 9.67 8.04 0.78
C CYS A 69 11.02 7.42 1.14
N VAL A 70 11.01 6.29 1.86
CA VAL A 70 12.23 5.61 2.32
C VAL A 70 13.00 4.99 1.15
N ASN A 71 12.34 4.20 0.31
CA ASN A 71 12.99 3.45 -0.77
C ASN A 71 13.57 4.37 -1.84
N ASN A 72 12.92 5.51 -2.09
CA ASN A 72 13.37 6.50 -3.08
C ASN A 72 14.21 7.63 -2.47
N LYS A 73 14.52 7.56 -1.17
CA LYS A 73 15.35 8.54 -0.44
C LYS A 73 14.85 9.98 -0.64
N PHE A 74 13.54 10.18 -0.50
CA PHE A 74 12.97 11.52 -0.57
C PHE A 74 13.54 12.39 0.54
N ASP A 75 13.71 13.68 0.24
CA ASP A 75 14.17 14.64 1.24
C ASP A 75 13.08 14.91 2.30
N GLU A 76 13.49 15.60 3.36
CA GLU A 76 12.60 15.89 4.49
C GLU A 76 11.42 16.75 4.07
N ALA A 77 11.62 17.74 3.18
CA ALA A 77 10.56 18.61 2.70
C ALA A 77 9.48 17.82 1.93
N ALA A 78 9.87 16.93 1.02
CA ALA A 78 8.95 16.07 0.28
C ALA A 78 8.23 15.08 1.21
N THR A 79 8.97 14.47 2.15
CA THR A 79 8.40 13.51 3.11
C THR A 79 7.37 14.18 4.01
N THR A 80 7.70 15.34 4.59
CA THR A 80 6.79 16.14 5.42
C THR A 80 5.55 16.52 4.64
N ARG A 81 5.69 16.95 3.39
CA ARG A 81 4.52 17.32 2.57
C ARG A 81 3.58 16.15 2.32
N ILE A 82 4.12 14.95 2.11
CA ILE A 82 3.33 13.72 1.96
C ILE A 82 2.58 13.41 3.27
N ILE A 83 3.26 13.49 4.42
CA ILE A 83 2.64 13.25 5.73
C ILE A 83 1.49 14.23 5.98
N GLU A 84 1.71 15.52 5.73
CA GLU A 84 0.68 16.56 5.87
C GLU A 84 -0.58 16.27 5.03
N LEU A 85 -0.41 15.77 3.81
CA LEU A 85 -1.55 15.41 2.96
C LEU A 85 -2.39 14.29 3.59
N PHE A 86 -1.76 13.27 4.18
CA PHE A 86 -2.50 12.23 4.89
C PHE A 86 -3.10 12.71 6.21
N ASP A 87 -2.40 13.59 6.92
CA ASP A 87 -2.89 14.19 8.17
C ASP A 87 -4.11 15.10 7.95
N LEU A 88 -4.17 15.80 6.83
CA LEU A 88 -5.34 16.62 6.48
C LEU A 88 -6.55 15.78 6.07
N ASN A 89 -6.32 14.65 5.39
CA ASN A 89 -7.41 13.92 4.74
C ASN A 89 -7.90 12.71 5.54
N TRP A 90 -7.01 11.92 6.15
CA TRP A 90 -7.36 10.59 6.68
C TRP A 90 -7.01 10.38 8.15
N ALA A 91 -5.90 10.93 8.65
CA ALA A 91 -5.46 10.70 10.03
C ALA A 91 -6.50 11.07 11.11
N PRO A 92 -7.33 12.13 10.97
CA PRO A 92 -8.33 12.49 11.97
C PRO A 92 -9.56 11.56 12.00
N THR A 93 -9.71 10.70 10.99
CA THR A 93 -10.88 9.84 10.85
C THR A 93 -10.83 8.66 11.82
N LYS A 94 -12.00 8.06 12.10
CA LYS A 94 -12.10 6.83 12.92
C LYS A 94 -11.21 5.70 12.38
N LEU A 95 -10.96 5.68 11.07
CA LEU A 95 -10.15 4.66 10.42
C LEU A 95 -8.73 4.59 11.00
N CYS A 96 -8.11 5.74 11.26
CA CYS A 96 -6.70 5.82 11.70
C CYS A 96 -6.52 5.90 13.22
N GLN A 97 -7.61 5.90 14.00
CA GLN A 97 -7.56 5.99 15.45
C GLN A 97 -6.69 4.88 16.06
N PRO A 98 -5.93 5.19 17.13
CA PRO A 98 -5.11 4.19 17.80
C PRO A 98 -5.98 3.04 18.33
N PHE A 99 -5.44 1.83 18.29
CA PHE A 99 -5.96 0.73 19.08
C PHE A 99 -5.40 0.82 20.51
N PRO A 100 -6.07 0.22 21.50
CA PRO A 100 -5.51 0.05 22.83
C PRO A 100 -4.09 -0.55 22.79
N GLU A 101 -3.28 -0.19 23.77
CA GLU A 101 -2.00 -0.86 23.98
C GLU A 101 -2.25 -2.30 24.42
N ASN A 102 -1.47 -3.23 23.87
CA ASN A 102 -1.56 -4.64 24.18
C ASN A 102 -0.20 -5.31 23.92
N ASP A 103 -0.03 -6.52 24.43
CA ASP A 103 1.18 -7.29 24.21
C ASP A 103 1.36 -7.62 22.73
N ARG A 104 2.63 -7.71 22.34
CA ARG A 104 3.01 -8.04 20.98
C ARG A 104 2.71 -9.51 20.67
N VAL A 105 2.16 -9.74 19.48
CA VAL A 105 2.00 -11.03 18.82
C VAL A 105 3.27 -11.31 18.00
N GLU A 106 4.09 -12.24 18.46
CA GLU A 106 5.39 -12.53 17.85
C GLU A 106 5.28 -13.15 16.44
N ASP A 107 4.22 -13.91 16.18
CA ASP A 107 3.97 -14.64 14.92
C ASP A 107 3.00 -13.90 13.97
N ALA A 108 2.82 -12.58 14.13
CA ALA A 108 1.85 -11.79 13.37
C ALA A 108 1.98 -11.94 11.84
N ALA A 109 3.22 -11.94 11.31
CA ALA A 109 3.45 -12.13 9.88
C ALA A 109 3.00 -13.51 9.39
N GLU A 110 3.25 -14.56 10.20
CA GLU A 110 2.83 -15.93 9.91
C GLU A 110 1.31 -16.05 9.91
N GLN A 111 0.62 -15.41 10.87
CA GLN A 111 -0.84 -15.41 10.92
C GLN A 111 -1.47 -14.74 9.69
N VAL A 112 -0.92 -13.61 9.24
CA VAL A 112 -1.37 -12.93 8.01
C VAL A 112 -1.09 -13.79 6.77
N GLY A 113 0.09 -14.42 6.70
CA GLY A 113 0.44 -15.34 5.61
C GLY A 113 -0.50 -16.54 5.52
N LYS A 114 -0.84 -17.15 6.66
CA LYS A 114 -1.84 -18.23 6.71
C LYS A 114 -3.23 -17.76 6.25
N ALA A 115 -3.67 -16.58 6.69
CA ALA A 115 -4.94 -16.01 6.25
C ALA A 115 -4.97 -15.74 4.73
N LEU A 116 -3.83 -15.39 4.13
CA LEU A 116 -3.68 -15.27 2.68
C LEU A 116 -3.73 -16.64 2.00
N ALA A 117 -3.00 -17.64 2.51
CA ALA A 117 -2.94 -18.99 1.94
C ALA A 117 -4.28 -19.74 1.97
N GLU A 118 -5.18 -19.41 2.92
CA GLU A 118 -6.59 -19.84 2.91
C GLU A 118 -7.34 -19.41 1.62
N GLY A 119 -6.75 -18.51 0.83
CA GLY A 119 -7.06 -18.23 -0.58
C GLY A 119 -7.22 -19.45 -1.46
N GLY A 120 -6.35 -20.45 -1.29
CA GLY A 120 -6.35 -21.67 -2.10
C GLY A 120 -6.23 -21.42 -3.61
N GLY A 121 -5.58 -20.31 -4.02
CA GLY A 121 -5.45 -19.95 -5.43
C GLY A 121 -6.69 -19.32 -6.08
N VAL A 122 -7.72 -18.98 -5.31
CA VAL A 122 -8.86 -18.18 -5.77
C VAL A 122 -8.41 -16.76 -6.06
N LEU A 123 -8.79 -16.21 -7.22
CA LEU A 123 -8.52 -14.80 -7.51
C LEU A 123 -9.51 -13.91 -6.76
N ARG A 124 -9.09 -13.35 -5.64
CA ARG A 124 -9.96 -12.53 -4.79
C ARG A 124 -9.82 -11.05 -5.12
N GLN A 125 -10.88 -10.48 -5.70
CA GLN A 125 -10.93 -9.11 -6.20
C GLN A 125 -9.60 -8.69 -6.82
N VAL A 126 -9.24 -9.29 -7.95
CA VAL A 126 -8.02 -8.95 -8.72
C VAL A 126 -6.66 -9.08 -7.98
N GLY A 127 -6.61 -9.58 -6.74
CA GLY A 127 -5.38 -9.79 -5.97
C GLY A 127 -5.16 -8.79 -4.82
N HIS A 128 -6.22 -8.07 -4.39
CA HIS A 128 -6.11 -7.11 -3.28
C HIS A 128 -5.74 -7.77 -1.95
N ASP A 129 -6.14 -9.02 -1.73
CA ASP A 129 -5.79 -9.78 -0.54
C ASP A 129 -4.27 -9.96 -0.41
N ALA A 130 -3.58 -10.34 -1.49
CA ALA A 130 -2.13 -10.45 -1.53
C ALA A 130 -1.43 -9.09 -1.33
N ILE A 131 -1.92 -8.05 -2.01
CA ILE A 131 -1.36 -6.70 -1.88
C ILE A 131 -1.47 -6.20 -0.44
N PHE A 132 -2.62 -6.39 0.20
CA PHE A 132 -2.85 -5.88 1.56
C PHE A 132 -2.13 -6.73 2.60
N ALA A 133 -2.05 -8.05 2.40
CA ALA A 133 -1.26 -8.95 3.24
C ALA A 133 0.23 -8.56 3.23
N MET A 134 0.80 -8.31 2.05
CA MET A 134 2.19 -7.86 1.91
C MET A 134 2.45 -6.57 2.69
N HIS A 135 1.59 -5.55 2.53
CA HIS A 135 1.75 -4.27 3.24
C HIS A 135 1.64 -4.46 4.77
N ALA A 136 0.72 -5.31 5.24
CA ALA A 136 0.57 -5.57 6.66
C ALA A 136 1.77 -6.33 7.25
N ILE A 137 2.26 -7.37 6.57
CA ILE A 137 3.46 -8.11 6.98
C ILE A 137 4.66 -7.17 7.09
N LYS A 138 4.87 -6.33 6.07
CA LYS A 138 5.96 -5.37 6.05
C LYS A 138 5.82 -4.33 7.17
N ALA A 139 4.60 -3.85 7.44
CA ALA A 139 4.32 -2.94 8.55
C ALA A 139 4.61 -3.57 9.92
N PHE A 140 4.19 -4.81 10.16
CA PHE A 140 4.48 -5.52 11.41
C PHE A 140 5.97 -5.83 11.58
N ARG A 141 6.72 -6.07 10.51
CA ARG A 141 8.19 -6.24 10.59
C ARG A 141 8.91 -4.93 10.85
N LEU A 142 8.46 -3.83 10.25
CA LEU A 142 9.03 -2.51 10.42
C LEU A 142 8.73 -1.90 11.79
N LEU A 143 7.54 -2.18 12.34
CA LEU A 143 7.06 -1.61 13.59
C LEU A 143 6.44 -2.69 14.49
N PRO A 144 7.25 -3.62 15.04
CA PRO A 144 6.77 -4.84 15.68
C PRO A 144 5.88 -4.62 16.89
N GLU A 145 6.00 -3.49 17.59
CA GLU A 145 5.13 -3.15 18.72
C GLU A 145 3.69 -2.85 18.30
N THR A 146 3.44 -2.64 16.99
CA THR A 146 2.07 -2.53 16.47
C THR A 146 1.42 -3.87 16.16
N ALA A 147 2.14 -4.99 16.24
CA ALA A 147 1.57 -6.31 16.07
C ALA A 147 0.79 -6.74 17.32
N THR A 148 -0.35 -6.10 17.61
CA THR A 148 -1.23 -6.45 18.74
C THR A 148 -2.33 -7.42 18.30
N PRO A 149 -2.95 -8.20 19.22
CA PRO A 149 -4.00 -9.16 18.86
C PRO A 149 -5.12 -8.55 18.01
N GLU A 150 -5.61 -7.36 18.38
CA GLU A 150 -6.71 -6.69 17.67
C GLU A 150 -6.31 -6.27 16.25
N ARG A 151 -5.06 -5.85 16.05
CA ARG A 151 -4.58 -5.44 14.73
C ARG A 151 -4.32 -6.65 13.84
N VAL A 152 -3.69 -7.68 14.38
CA VAL A 152 -3.42 -8.93 13.63
C VAL A 152 -4.73 -9.59 13.23
N GLU A 153 -5.68 -9.73 14.17
CA GLU A 153 -6.99 -10.30 13.88
C GLU A 153 -7.75 -9.45 12.85
N GLY A 154 -7.76 -8.13 13.02
CA GLY A 154 -8.39 -7.20 12.08
C GLY A 154 -7.83 -7.33 10.66
N VAL A 155 -6.51 -7.38 10.51
CA VAL A 155 -5.87 -7.62 9.21
C VAL A 155 -6.27 -8.99 8.65
N CYS A 156 -6.22 -10.06 9.44
CA CYS A 156 -6.59 -11.39 8.95
C CYS A 156 -8.06 -11.45 8.50
N ARG A 157 -8.97 -10.77 9.22
CA ARG A 157 -10.37 -10.62 8.78
C ARG A 157 -10.49 -9.83 7.48
N LEU A 158 -9.65 -8.80 7.27
CA LEU A 158 -9.61 -8.05 6.02
C LEU A 158 -9.23 -8.94 4.84
N ILE A 159 -8.15 -9.71 4.98
CA ILE A 159 -7.68 -10.62 3.92
C ILE A 159 -8.76 -11.64 3.54
N ARG A 160 -9.48 -12.16 4.55
CA ARG A 160 -10.59 -13.10 4.33
C ARG A 160 -11.86 -12.47 3.76
N ALA A 161 -12.03 -11.15 3.86
CA ALA A 161 -13.23 -10.46 3.39
C ALA A 161 -13.28 -10.32 1.86
N PHE A 162 -12.15 -10.46 1.16
CA PHE A 162 -12.10 -10.34 -0.29
C PHE A 162 -12.84 -11.49 -0.97
N THR A 163 -13.72 -11.13 -1.90
CA THR A 163 -14.56 -12.09 -2.62
C THR A 163 -13.91 -12.55 -3.93
N PRO A 164 -14.25 -13.73 -4.46
CA PRO A 164 -13.79 -14.16 -5.78
C PRO A 164 -14.10 -13.13 -6.89
N TRP A 165 -13.22 -13.03 -7.88
CA TRP A 165 -13.37 -12.22 -9.08
C TRP A 165 -12.86 -13.01 -10.28
N ARG A 166 -13.74 -13.26 -11.26
CA ARG A 166 -13.44 -14.08 -12.46
C ARG A 166 -12.59 -15.31 -12.12
N ASP A 167 -13.10 -16.11 -11.17
CA ASP A 167 -12.42 -17.30 -10.69
C ASP A 167 -12.57 -18.46 -11.69
N GLU A 168 -12.03 -18.24 -12.88
CA GLU A 168 -12.00 -19.18 -13.99
C GLU A 168 -10.65 -19.93 -13.98
N GLU A 169 -10.57 -21.07 -14.67
CA GLU A 169 -9.29 -21.78 -14.79
C GLU A 169 -8.29 -20.91 -15.59
N PRO A 170 -7.05 -20.71 -15.11
CA PRO A 170 -6.07 -19.93 -15.82
C PRO A 170 -5.63 -20.64 -17.11
N ASP A 171 -5.17 -19.85 -18.08
CA ASP A 171 -4.55 -20.40 -19.30
C ASP A 171 -3.34 -21.29 -18.93
N ALA A 172 -3.25 -22.45 -19.59
CA ALA A 172 -2.16 -23.40 -19.41
C ALA A 172 -0.81 -22.84 -19.86
N ASP A 173 -0.80 -21.89 -20.81
CA ASP A 173 0.41 -21.25 -21.32
C ASP A 173 0.91 -20.11 -20.42
N VAL A 174 0.10 -19.68 -19.45
CA VAL A 174 0.49 -18.67 -18.45
C VAL A 174 1.21 -19.36 -17.30
N ASP A 175 2.54 -19.33 -17.33
CA ASP A 175 3.40 -19.89 -16.27
C ASP A 175 4.46 -18.85 -15.84
N PRO A 176 4.23 -18.09 -14.76
CA PRO A 176 5.21 -17.13 -14.27
C PRO A 176 6.44 -17.87 -13.70
N PRO A 177 7.65 -17.27 -13.73
CA PRO A 177 8.79 -17.79 -12.97
C PRO A 177 8.47 -17.94 -11.47
N PRO A 178 9.26 -18.70 -10.69
CA PRO A 178 9.22 -18.65 -9.23
C PRO A 178 9.32 -17.21 -8.73
N PHE A 179 8.49 -16.80 -7.77
CA PHE A 179 8.53 -15.43 -7.26
C PHE A 179 9.81 -15.13 -6.47
N SER A 180 10.52 -16.17 -6.02
CA SER A 180 11.85 -16.08 -5.42
C SER A 180 12.97 -15.76 -6.44
N ASP A 181 12.76 -15.99 -7.75
CA ASP A 181 13.64 -15.47 -8.80
C ASP A 181 13.23 -14.03 -9.15
N GLU A 182 13.67 -13.09 -8.31
CA GLU A 182 13.32 -11.66 -8.39
C GLU A 182 13.48 -11.11 -9.83
N VAL A 183 14.59 -11.42 -10.49
CA VAL A 183 14.89 -10.86 -11.82
C VAL A 183 13.96 -11.44 -12.88
N ALA A 184 13.76 -12.76 -12.89
CA ALA A 184 12.89 -13.41 -13.88
C ALA A 184 11.42 -13.03 -13.64
N ALA A 185 10.95 -13.08 -12.39
CA ALA A 185 9.59 -12.75 -12.01
C ALA A 185 9.28 -11.28 -12.32
N SER A 186 10.12 -10.32 -11.93
CA SER A 186 9.90 -8.90 -12.24
C SER A 186 9.88 -8.64 -13.75
N ARG A 187 10.75 -9.30 -14.53
CA ARG A 187 10.73 -9.18 -16.00
C ARG A 187 9.41 -9.69 -16.58
N TYR A 188 8.94 -10.83 -16.09
CA TYR A 188 7.66 -11.40 -16.51
C TYR A 188 6.49 -10.45 -16.18
N ILE A 189 6.42 -9.97 -14.93
CA ILE A 189 5.38 -9.05 -14.46
C ILE A 189 5.37 -7.75 -15.28
N LEU A 190 6.54 -7.16 -15.56
CA LEU A 190 6.63 -5.94 -16.37
C LEU A 190 6.16 -6.16 -17.81
N LYS A 191 6.47 -7.32 -18.39
CA LYS A 191 5.96 -7.69 -19.71
C LYS A 191 4.43 -7.83 -19.67
N GLU A 192 3.89 -8.58 -18.73
CA GLU A 192 2.44 -8.77 -18.61
C GLU A 192 1.71 -7.45 -18.32
N ALA A 193 2.30 -6.57 -17.52
CA ALA A 193 1.76 -5.24 -17.31
C ALA A 193 1.72 -4.42 -18.61
N SER A 194 2.77 -4.48 -19.43
CA SER A 194 2.78 -3.84 -20.75
C SER A 194 1.68 -4.42 -21.64
N ASP A 195 1.61 -5.74 -21.75
CA ASP A 195 0.63 -6.43 -22.60
C ASP A 195 -0.81 -6.21 -22.10
N SER A 196 -0.99 -6.04 -20.78
CA SER A 196 -2.29 -5.76 -20.17
C SER A 196 -2.87 -4.39 -20.55
N ILE A 197 -2.03 -3.41 -20.93
CA ILE A 197 -2.51 -2.10 -21.40
C ILE A 197 -3.38 -2.28 -22.64
N ASP A 198 -2.96 -3.17 -23.55
CA ASP A 198 -3.71 -3.49 -24.76
C ASP A 198 -4.92 -4.38 -24.44
N ARG A 199 -4.77 -5.35 -23.53
CA ARG A 199 -5.88 -6.26 -23.12
C ARG A 199 -7.03 -5.52 -22.43
N PHE A 200 -6.75 -4.47 -21.68
CA PHE A 200 -7.74 -3.72 -20.89
C PHE A 200 -8.18 -2.40 -21.53
N VAL A 201 -8.02 -2.23 -22.84
CA VAL A 201 -8.58 -1.08 -23.56
C VAL A 201 -10.08 -0.96 -23.27
N GLY A 202 -10.50 0.18 -22.72
CA GLY A 202 -11.89 0.46 -22.35
C GLY A 202 -12.28 0.08 -20.90
N PHE A 203 -11.44 -0.66 -20.16
CA PHE A 203 -11.70 -1.04 -18.77
C PHE A 203 -11.09 -0.04 -17.74
N GLY A 204 -10.33 0.94 -18.23
CA GLY A 204 -9.65 1.96 -17.42
C GLY A 204 -8.23 1.55 -17.02
N GLN A 205 -7.35 2.55 -16.84
CA GLN A 205 -5.92 2.35 -16.55
C GLN A 205 -5.64 1.59 -15.23
N GLY A 206 -6.66 1.45 -14.37
CA GLY A 206 -6.55 0.76 -13.09
C GLY A 206 -6.17 -0.72 -13.22
N PHE A 207 -6.62 -1.42 -14.26
CA PHE A 207 -6.35 -2.87 -14.40
C PHE A 207 -4.89 -3.16 -14.80
N ALA A 208 -4.33 -2.41 -15.75
CA ALA A 208 -2.91 -2.57 -16.09
C ALA A 208 -2.00 -2.17 -14.93
N GLY A 209 -2.34 -1.10 -14.20
CA GLY A 209 -1.65 -0.74 -12.96
C GLY A 209 -1.77 -1.83 -11.88
N HIS A 210 -2.91 -2.50 -11.81
CA HIS A 210 -3.15 -3.56 -10.83
C HIS A 210 -2.29 -4.81 -11.09
N MET A 211 -2.01 -5.13 -12.36
CA MET A 211 -1.06 -6.19 -12.76
C MET A 211 0.30 -5.99 -12.09
N LEU A 212 0.81 -4.75 -12.13
CA LEU A 212 2.08 -4.38 -11.52
C LEU A 212 2.02 -4.52 -10.00
N THR A 213 0.99 -3.99 -9.35
CA THR A 213 0.91 -4.00 -7.89
C THR A 213 0.70 -5.40 -7.34
N PHE A 214 -0.09 -6.24 -8.00
CA PHE A 214 -0.28 -7.63 -7.58
C PHE A 214 1.02 -8.43 -7.76
N GLY A 215 1.64 -8.38 -8.95
CA GLY A 215 2.90 -9.07 -9.19
C GLY A 215 4.02 -8.61 -8.25
N GLN A 216 4.19 -7.30 -8.05
CA GLN A 216 5.18 -6.76 -7.13
C GLN A 216 4.93 -7.22 -5.69
N SER A 217 3.68 -7.37 -5.26
CA SER A 217 3.40 -7.87 -3.90
C SER A 217 3.88 -9.30 -3.68
N LEU A 218 3.83 -10.15 -4.71
CA LEU A 218 4.30 -11.54 -4.63
C LEU A 218 5.82 -11.63 -4.62
N VAL A 219 6.49 -10.85 -5.47
CA VAL A 219 7.95 -10.73 -5.45
C VAL A 219 8.42 -10.19 -4.09
N GLU A 220 7.76 -9.15 -3.59
CA GLU A 220 8.12 -8.56 -2.29
C GLU A 220 7.96 -9.55 -1.13
N LEU A 221 6.86 -10.32 -1.09
CA LEU A 221 6.69 -11.39 -0.11
C LEU A 221 7.86 -12.39 -0.17
N ALA A 222 8.20 -12.87 -1.37
CA ALA A 222 9.31 -13.79 -1.56
C ALA A 222 10.66 -13.19 -1.12
N THR A 223 10.96 -11.94 -1.50
CA THR A 223 12.18 -11.21 -1.10
C THR A 223 12.27 -11.04 0.43
N MET A 224 11.14 -10.88 1.12
CA MET A 224 11.12 -10.80 2.58
C MET A 224 11.18 -12.18 3.28
N GLY A 225 11.39 -13.27 2.53
CA GLY A 225 11.50 -14.64 3.04
C GLY A 225 10.16 -15.41 3.13
N ASP A 226 9.08 -14.85 2.59
CA ASP A 226 7.73 -15.42 2.63
C ASP A 226 7.34 -16.10 1.29
N GLU A 227 8.28 -16.86 0.71
CA GLU A 227 8.09 -17.53 -0.59
C GLU A 227 6.86 -18.45 -0.60
N GLU A 228 6.61 -19.18 0.50
CA GLU A 228 5.43 -20.03 0.64
C GLU A 228 4.13 -19.23 0.45
N TRP A 229 4.03 -18.04 1.05
CA TRP A 229 2.85 -17.19 0.94
C TRP A 229 2.72 -16.58 -0.45
N ALA A 230 3.83 -16.17 -1.07
CA ALA A 230 3.83 -15.69 -2.46
C ALA A 230 3.36 -16.79 -3.44
N GLU A 231 3.89 -17.99 -3.30
CA GLU A 231 3.58 -19.13 -4.18
C GLU A 231 2.16 -19.67 -3.96
N SER A 232 1.59 -19.50 -2.76
CA SER A 232 0.17 -19.79 -2.51
C SER A 232 -0.78 -18.98 -3.40
N CYS A 233 -0.33 -17.82 -3.90
CA CYS A 233 -1.08 -16.96 -4.80
C CYS A 233 -0.79 -17.22 -6.29
N ARG A 234 0.09 -18.15 -6.65
CA ARG A 234 0.49 -18.42 -8.05
C ARG A 234 -0.71 -18.63 -8.97
N THR A 235 -1.65 -19.49 -8.58
CA THR A 235 -2.84 -19.77 -9.38
C THR A 235 -3.70 -18.52 -9.55
N ALA A 236 -3.91 -17.74 -8.48
CA ALA A 236 -4.66 -16.48 -8.55
C ALA A 236 -3.99 -15.47 -9.50
N PHE A 237 -2.66 -15.37 -9.45
CA PHE A 237 -1.89 -14.52 -10.35
C PHE A 237 -2.04 -14.94 -11.82
N ARG A 238 -1.97 -16.24 -12.11
CA ARG A 238 -2.21 -16.77 -13.46
C ARG A 238 -3.60 -16.43 -13.98
N LYS A 239 -4.63 -16.52 -13.12
CA LYS A 239 -6.02 -16.14 -13.46
C LYS A 239 -6.15 -14.67 -13.83
N TYR A 240 -5.37 -13.80 -13.18
CA TYR A 240 -5.38 -12.38 -13.48
C TYR A 240 -4.69 -12.05 -14.81
N VAL A 241 -3.66 -12.83 -15.16
CA VAL A 241 -2.94 -12.72 -16.44
C VAL A 241 -3.75 -13.28 -17.61
N THR A 242 -4.72 -14.15 -17.38
CA THR A 242 -5.59 -14.71 -18.42
C THR A 242 -6.63 -13.68 -18.88
#